data_AF-A0A2D5ZA75-F1
#
_entry.id   AF-A0A2D5ZA75-F1
#
_cell.length_a   1.000
_cell.length_b   1.000
_cell.length_c   1.000
_cell.angle_alpha   90.00
_cell.angle_beta   90.00
_cell.angle_gamma   90.00
#
_symmetry.space_group_name_H-M   'P 1'
#
loop_
_entity.id
_entity.type
_entity.pdbx_description
1 polymer ?
#
loop_
_entity_poly.entity_id
_entity_poly.type
_entity_poly.pdbx_seq_one_letter_code
_entity_poly.pdbx_strand_id
1 'polypeptide(L)'
;MREPDGATQQTSSSAEIDADSAPGISRTQSSWTVRDQAQREGARDFVVEAAKLCHDRHCEDVVLFDLRGLSNLTDYLLIASGTSDRQISAVSHEIADLAAEHHGLVRLGSQRDESTSWVVVDLVDAIVHLFEPATRAHYDLEMMWDDAPRLDWRRQRDAAKPEIVVPVRDVSDLSRG
;
A
#
# COMPACT_ATOMS: atom_id res chain seq x y z
N MET A 1 -4.68 -0.64 81.26
CA MET A 1 -4.89 -2.10 81.22
C MET A 1 -5.30 -2.43 79.79
N ARG A 2 -4.32 -2.64 78.88
CA ARG A 2 -3.66 -3.92 78.50
C ARG A 2 -4.70 -4.88 77.91
N GLU A 3 -4.71 -5.17 76.60
CA GLU A 3 -3.79 -6.06 75.86
C GLU A 3 -4.09 -6.02 74.32
N PRO A 4 -3.34 -6.70 73.42
CA PRO A 4 -2.74 -6.09 72.22
C PRO A 4 -2.91 -6.89 70.89
N ASP A 5 -2.02 -6.60 69.93
CA ASP A 5 -1.46 -7.47 68.86
C ASP A 5 -2.11 -7.62 67.47
N GLY A 6 -1.23 -7.64 66.45
CA GLY A 6 -1.46 -8.15 65.09
C GLY A 6 -1.28 -7.09 63.99
N ALA A 7 -0.06 -6.72 63.58
CA ALA A 7 0.83 -7.42 62.65
C ALA A 7 0.32 -7.56 61.20
N THR A 8 1.24 -7.23 60.28
CA THR A 8 1.44 -7.84 58.94
C THR A 8 0.98 -7.04 57.72
N GLN A 9 1.97 -6.32 57.17
CA GLN A 9 2.42 -6.30 55.76
C GLN A 9 1.38 -6.69 54.69
N GLN A 10 1.00 -5.71 53.88
CA GLN A 10 0.34 -5.92 52.60
C GLN A 10 1.40 -6.22 51.53
N THR A 11 1.42 -7.47 51.04
CA THR A 11 1.89 -7.82 49.70
C THR A 11 0.85 -8.75 49.09
N SER A 12 0.08 -8.24 48.13
CA SER A 12 -0.77 -9.04 47.23
C SER A 12 -0.61 -8.41 45.85
N SER A 13 0.22 -8.97 44.97
CA SER A 13 -0.15 -10.08 44.08
C SER A 13 -1.40 -9.72 43.26
N SER A 14 -1.19 -9.08 42.10
CA SER A 14 -2.21 -8.99 41.05
C SER A 14 -2.06 -10.22 40.17
N ALA A 15 -3.01 -11.13 40.34
CA ALA A 15 -3.22 -12.30 39.51
C ALA A 15 -3.64 -11.91 38.09
N GLU A 16 -2.94 -12.51 37.14
CA GLU A 16 -3.46 -13.21 35.95
C GLU A 16 -4.84 -12.77 35.43
N ILE A 17 -4.84 -12.18 34.24
CA ILE A 17 -6.02 -11.82 33.45
C ILE A 17 -6.44 -13.03 32.59
N ASP A 18 -7.52 -13.68 33.01
CA ASP A 18 -8.21 -14.74 32.28
C ASP A 18 -8.88 -14.19 31.00
N ALA A 19 -8.47 -14.75 29.86
CA ALA A 19 -8.98 -14.44 28.54
C ALA A 19 -10.20 -15.30 28.17
N ASP A 20 -11.28 -15.26 28.97
CA ASP A 20 -12.53 -15.92 28.59
C ASP A 20 -13.75 -15.30 29.29
N SER A 21 -14.11 -14.07 28.91
CA SER A 21 -15.48 -13.55 29.08
C SER A 21 -15.65 -12.20 28.38
N ALA A 22 -16.07 -12.25 27.12
CA ALA A 22 -16.77 -11.13 26.49
C ALA A 22 -18.05 -11.66 25.83
N PRO A 23 -19.23 -11.07 26.10
CA PRO A 23 -20.49 -11.54 25.53
C PRO A 23 -20.59 -11.17 24.05
N GLY A 24 -21.33 -11.99 23.29
CA GLY A 24 -21.26 -12.10 21.84
C GLY A 24 -21.39 -10.80 21.04
N ILE A 25 -20.38 -10.54 20.21
CA ILE A 25 -20.44 -9.59 19.11
C ILE A 25 -20.82 -10.35 17.85
N SER A 26 -22.12 -10.39 17.55
CA SER A 26 -22.64 -10.75 16.22
C SER A 26 -23.33 -9.52 15.63
N ARG A 27 -22.54 -8.66 14.98
CA ARG A 27 -23.00 -7.67 13.98
C ARG A 27 -21.82 -7.03 13.25
N THR A 28 -21.85 -7.11 11.92
CA THR A 28 -21.11 -6.28 10.95
C THR A 28 -19.61 -6.57 10.74
N GLN A 29 -19.30 -7.71 10.12
CA GLN A 29 -17.98 -7.97 9.55
C GLN A 29 -17.73 -7.29 8.17
N SER A 30 -18.58 -6.37 7.72
CA SER A 30 -18.65 -6.00 6.28
C SER A 30 -18.47 -4.51 5.92
N SER A 31 -18.19 -3.60 6.87
CA SER A 31 -17.93 -2.19 6.53
C SER A 31 -16.45 -1.82 6.43
N TRP A 32 -15.58 -2.54 7.15
CA TRP A 32 -14.13 -2.28 7.14
C TRP A 32 -13.42 -2.93 5.94
N THR A 33 -13.94 -4.04 5.41
CA THR A 33 -13.37 -4.76 4.26
C THR A 33 -13.67 -4.11 2.91
N VAL A 34 -14.87 -3.56 2.71
CA VAL A 34 -15.25 -2.94 1.42
C VAL A 34 -14.55 -1.59 1.24
N ARG A 35 -14.43 -0.78 2.31
CA ARG A 35 -13.67 0.49 2.26
C ARG A 35 -12.18 0.22 2.07
N ASP A 36 -11.62 -0.77 2.77
CA ASP A 36 -10.23 -1.20 2.61
C ASP A 36 -9.94 -1.72 1.19
N GLN A 37 -10.81 -2.54 0.60
CA GLN A 37 -10.67 -2.99 -0.80
C GLN A 37 -10.76 -1.83 -1.81
N ALA A 38 -11.76 -0.94 -1.67
CA ALA A 38 -11.91 0.20 -2.58
C ALA A 38 -10.71 1.17 -2.51
N GLN A 39 -10.14 1.36 -1.31
CA GLN A 39 -8.97 2.20 -1.10
C GLN A 39 -7.70 1.57 -1.71
N ARG A 40 -7.54 0.25 -1.59
CA ARG A 40 -6.45 -0.53 -2.24
C ARG A 40 -6.56 -0.56 -3.77
N GLU A 41 -7.78 -0.63 -4.30
CA GLU A 41 -8.03 -0.53 -5.75
C GLU A 41 -7.65 0.87 -6.26
N GLY A 42 -8.03 1.93 -5.54
CA GLY A 42 -7.62 3.30 -5.83
C GLY A 42 -6.11 3.50 -5.77
N ALA A 43 -5.40 2.85 -4.82
CA ALA A 43 -3.95 2.93 -4.72
C ALA A 43 -3.27 2.32 -5.96
N ARG A 44 -3.76 1.18 -6.44
CA ARG A 44 -3.24 0.51 -7.64
C ARG A 44 -3.43 1.37 -8.89
N ASP A 45 -4.63 1.92 -9.08
CA ASP A 45 -4.94 2.72 -10.26
C ASP A 45 -4.10 4.02 -10.26
N PHE A 46 -3.97 4.66 -9.09
CA PHE A 46 -3.07 5.79 -8.90
C PHE A 46 -1.62 5.47 -9.29
N VAL A 47 -1.00 4.40 -8.78
CA VAL A 47 0.43 4.13 -9.07
C VAL A 47 0.67 3.75 -10.53
N VAL A 48 -0.30 3.10 -11.18
CA VAL A 48 -0.21 2.81 -12.62
C VAL A 48 -0.28 4.10 -13.44
N GLU A 49 -1.15 5.03 -13.06
CA GLU A 49 -1.26 6.33 -13.70
C GLU A 49 -0.04 7.21 -13.43
N ALA A 50 0.48 7.21 -12.20
CA ALA A 50 1.72 7.89 -11.84
C ALA A 50 2.93 7.33 -12.62
N ALA A 51 3.02 6.01 -12.82
CA ALA A 51 4.08 5.40 -13.61
C ALA A 51 4.02 5.83 -15.09
N LYS A 52 2.81 5.91 -15.66
CA LYS A 52 2.59 6.44 -17.01
C LYS A 52 2.96 7.91 -17.09
N LEU A 53 2.55 8.72 -16.11
CA LEU A 53 2.90 10.13 -16.02
C LEU A 53 4.42 10.34 -15.98
N CYS A 54 5.15 9.58 -15.16
CA CYS A 54 6.62 9.58 -15.15
C CYS A 54 7.17 9.29 -16.56
N HIS A 55 6.66 8.25 -17.22
CA HIS A 55 7.08 7.90 -18.58
C HIS A 55 6.80 9.00 -19.61
N ASP A 56 5.60 9.56 -19.61
CA ASP A 56 5.15 10.62 -20.51
C ASP A 56 5.94 11.92 -20.30
N ARG A 57 6.44 12.14 -19.08
CA ARG A 57 7.35 13.24 -18.73
C ARG A 57 8.81 12.89 -18.94
N HIS A 58 9.12 11.80 -19.64
CA HIS A 58 10.46 11.34 -19.98
C HIS A 58 11.34 11.04 -18.75
N CYS A 59 10.76 10.55 -17.66
CA CYS A 59 11.55 9.91 -16.61
C CYS A 59 12.12 8.57 -17.11
N GLU A 60 13.29 8.25 -16.61
CA GLU A 60 14.04 7.04 -16.93
C GLU A 60 13.82 5.97 -15.84
N ASP A 61 14.06 4.71 -16.20
CA ASP A 61 14.05 3.57 -15.27
C ASP A 61 12.81 3.50 -14.36
N VAL A 62 11.62 3.69 -14.95
CA VAL A 62 10.34 3.65 -14.21
C VAL A 62 10.00 2.21 -13.83
N VAL A 63 10.15 1.89 -12.55
CA VAL A 63 9.91 0.55 -11.98
C VAL A 63 8.82 0.64 -10.91
N LEU A 64 7.84 -0.28 -10.99
CA LEU A 64 6.74 -0.37 -10.04
C LEU A 64 6.74 -1.75 -9.38
N PHE A 65 6.80 -1.76 -8.05
CA PHE A 65 6.76 -2.96 -7.23
C PHE A 65 5.37 -3.13 -6.58
N ASP A 66 4.89 -4.37 -6.56
CA ASP A 66 3.76 -4.81 -5.76
C ASP A 66 4.29 -5.42 -4.46
N LEU A 67 4.10 -4.70 -3.36
CA LEU A 67 4.63 -5.05 -2.03
C LEU A 67 3.57 -5.67 -1.12
N ARG A 68 2.37 -5.93 -1.64
CA ARG A 68 1.27 -6.50 -0.85
C ARG A 68 1.66 -7.86 -0.29
N GLY A 69 1.56 -8.00 1.03
CA GLY A 69 1.95 -9.22 1.74
C GLY A 69 3.46 -9.40 1.91
N LEU A 70 4.28 -8.45 1.42
CA LEU A 70 5.73 -8.40 1.61
C LEU A 70 6.14 -7.26 2.56
N SER A 71 5.44 -6.13 2.51
CA SER A 71 5.69 -4.95 3.32
C SER A 71 4.48 -4.58 4.18
N ASN A 72 4.74 -4.15 5.41
CA ASN A 72 3.73 -3.52 6.28
C ASN A 72 3.71 -1.99 6.14
N LEU A 73 4.62 -1.42 5.35
CA LEU A 73 4.74 0.03 5.19
C LEU A 73 3.81 0.56 4.10
N THR A 74 3.78 -0.11 2.95
CA THR A 74 3.01 0.33 1.77
C THR A 74 2.69 -0.87 0.87
N ASP A 75 1.59 -0.77 0.12
CA ASP A 75 1.17 -1.81 -0.82
C ASP A 75 1.90 -1.70 -2.17
N TYR A 76 2.29 -0.48 -2.59
CA TYR A 76 2.97 -0.23 -3.86
C TYR A 76 4.14 0.74 -3.74
N LEU A 77 5.24 0.44 -4.44
CA LEU A 77 6.42 1.31 -4.52
C LEU A 77 6.75 1.61 -5.98
N LEU A 78 6.65 2.88 -6.37
CA LEU A 78 7.09 3.38 -7.67
C LEU A 78 8.46 4.07 -7.51
N ILE A 79 9.42 3.73 -8.35
CA ILE A 79 10.73 4.37 -8.42
C ILE A 79 10.96 4.82 -9.86
N ALA A 80 11.33 6.09 -10.05
CA ALA A 80 11.69 6.65 -11.34
C ALA A 80 12.86 7.64 -11.22
N SER A 81 13.61 7.79 -12.30
CA SER A 81 14.74 8.72 -12.39
C SER A 81 14.36 9.94 -13.24
N GLY A 82 14.59 11.14 -12.72
CA GLY A 82 14.53 12.39 -13.49
C GLY A 82 15.94 12.91 -13.78
N THR A 83 16.15 13.48 -14.96
CA THR A 83 17.47 13.94 -15.43
C THR A 83 17.81 15.37 -15.00
N SER A 84 16.87 16.07 -14.35
CA SER A 84 17.11 17.39 -13.78
C SER A 84 16.17 17.70 -12.62
N ASP A 85 16.60 18.58 -11.74
CA ASP A 85 15.79 19.12 -10.65
C ASP A 85 14.45 19.70 -11.08
N ARG A 86 14.46 20.42 -12.21
CA ARG A 86 13.24 21.03 -12.75
C ARG A 86 12.25 19.96 -13.18
N GLN A 87 12.72 18.90 -13.83
CA GLN A 87 11.88 17.77 -14.24
C GLN A 87 11.34 17.05 -13.01
N ILE A 88 12.19 16.67 -12.06
CA ILE A 88 11.79 16.00 -10.81
C ILE A 88 10.75 16.82 -10.07
N SER A 89 10.98 18.13 -9.93
CA SER A 89 10.03 19.02 -9.27
C SER A 89 8.70 19.10 -10.02
N ALA A 90 8.70 19.29 -11.34
CA ALA A 90 7.46 19.35 -12.13
C ALA A 90 6.66 18.04 -12.03
N VAL A 91 7.31 16.90 -12.24
CA VAL A 91 6.69 15.57 -12.16
C VAL A 91 6.15 15.30 -10.76
N SER A 92 6.88 15.68 -9.70
CA SER A 92 6.42 15.49 -8.33
C SER A 92 5.14 16.25 -8.00
N HIS A 93 4.97 17.46 -8.54
CA HIS A 93 3.74 18.23 -8.36
C HIS A 93 2.59 17.60 -9.14
N GLU A 94 2.81 17.20 -10.40
CA GLU A 94 1.76 16.55 -11.20
C GLU A 94 1.30 15.22 -10.55
N ILE A 95 2.23 14.45 -9.96
CA ILE A 95 1.88 13.23 -9.21
C ILE A 95 1.12 13.58 -7.93
N ALA A 96 1.47 14.67 -7.23
CA ALA A 96 0.73 15.11 -6.05
C ALA A 96 -0.70 15.56 -6.37
N ASP A 97 -0.88 16.24 -7.51
CA ASP A 97 -2.21 16.63 -8.01
C ASP A 97 -3.03 15.39 -8.37
N LEU A 98 -2.43 14.44 -9.11
CA LEU A 98 -3.05 13.15 -9.42
C LEU A 98 -3.43 12.40 -8.14
N ALA A 99 -2.52 12.33 -7.18
CA ALA A 99 -2.76 11.70 -5.89
C ALA A 99 -3.94 12.36 -5.14
N ALA A 100 -4.10 13.67 -5.28
CA ALA A 100 -5.19 14.39 -4.64
C ALA A 100 -6.56 14.08 -5.27
N GLU A 101 -6.60 13.85 -6.58
CA GLU A 101 -7.80 13.42 -7.30
C GLU A 101 -8.25 12.01 -6.88
N HIS A 102 -7.31 11.10 -6.63
CA HIS A 102 -7.59 9.71 -6.27
C HIS A 102 -7.84 9.48 -4.77
N HIS A 103 -7.11 10.18 -3.89
CA HIS A 103 -7.02 9.86 -2.44
C HIS A 103 -7.23 11.05 -1.48
N GLY A 104 -7.38 12.28 -1.98
CA GLY A 104 -7.60 13.47 -1.13
C GLY A 104 -6.31 14.20 -0.73
N LEU A 105 -6.05 14.43 0.56
CA LEU A 105 -4.87 15.23 0.97
C LEU A 105 -3.58 14.39 0.91
N VAL A 106 -2.59 14.89 0.18
CA VAL A 106 -1.30 14.21 -0.08
C VAL A 106 -0.17 14.94 0.63
N ARG A 107 0.79 14.19 1.17
CA ARG A 107 2.03 14.78 1.70
C ARG A 107 3.14 14.65 0.65
N LEU A 108 3.66 15.79 0.23
CA LEU A 108 4.88 15.85 -0.56
C LEU A 108 6.08 16.04 0.39
N GLY A 109 6.98 15.06 0.41
CA GLY A 109 8.25 15.16 1.13
C GLY A 109 9.39 15.38 0.14
N SER A 110 10.08 16.51 0.21
CA SER A 110 11.29 16.75 -0.58
C SER A 110 12.53 16.72 0.32
N GLN A 111 13.50 15.86 -0.01
CA GLN A 111 14.85 15.98 0.54
C GLN A 111 15.77 16.53 -0.54
N ARG A 112 16.36 17.68 -0.24
CA ARG A 112 17.30 18.35 -1.14
C ARG A 112 18.56 18.67 -0.33
N ASP A 113 19.67 18.07 -0.73
CA ASP A 113 21.00 18.46 -0.31
C ASP A 113 21.67 19.27 -1.43
N GLU A 114 22.77 19.97 -1.14
CA GLU A 114 23.54 20.73 -2.15
C GLU A 114 24.04 19.84 -3.30
N SER A 115 24.10 18.53 -3.11
CA SER A 115 24.69 17.56 -4.02
C SER A 115 23.71 16.53 -4.61
N THR A 116 22.43 16.55 -4.23
CA THR A 116 21.49 15.48 -4.55
C THR A 116 20.04 15.94 -4.40
N SER A 117 19.21 15.61 -5.39
CA SER A 117 17.76 15.79 -5.30
C SER A 117 17.00 14.46 -5.26
N TRP A 118 16.08 14.39 -4.29
CA TRP A 118 15.15 13.29 -4.14
C TRP A 118 13.81 13.81 -3.64
N VAL A 119 12.74 13.47 -4.35
CA VAL A 119 11.37 13.74 -3.91
C VAL A 119 10.63 12.43 -3.65
N VAL A 120 9.87 12.42 -2.55
CA VAL A 120 8.95 11.35 -2.18
C VAL A 120 7.53 11.90 -2.17
N VAL A 121 6.63 11.21 -2.86
CA VAL A 121 5.18 11.37 -2.70
C VAL A 121 4.66 10.19 -1.88
N ASP A 122 4.01 10.45 -0.74
CA ASP A 122 3.57 9.42 0.20
C ASP A 122 2.05 9.45 0.38
N LEU A 123 1.40 8.33 0.09
CA LEU A 123 -0.03 8.08 0.23
C LEU A 123 -0.34 6.94 1.19
N VAL A 124 0.61 6.51 2.03
CA VAL A 124 0.53 5.32 2.91
C VAL A 124 0.43 4.02 2.09
N ASP A 125 -0.64 3.83 1.33
CA ASP A 125 -0.90 2.64 0.50
C ASP A 125 -0.04 2.62 -0.79
N ALA A 126 0.51 3.77 -1.18
CA ALA A 126 1.44 3.90 -2.29
C ALA A 126 2.53 4.92 -1.99
N ILE A 127 3.77 4.63 -2.39
CA ILE A 127 4.90 5.57 -2.27
C ILE A 127 5.58 5.73 -3.63
N VAL A 128 5.84 6.96 -4.03
CA VAL A 128 6.57 7.30 -5.27
C VAL A 128 7.88 7.98 -4.92
N HIS A 129 8.98 7.41 -5.42
CA HIS A 129 10.32 7.99 -5.32
C HIS A 129 10.78 8.51 -6.68
N LEU A 130 11.13 9.79 -6.72
CA LEU A 130 11.74 10.45 -7.87
C LEU A 130 13.18 10.81 -7.50
N PHE A 131 14.13 10.20 -8.19
CA PHE A 131 15.55 10.36 -7.95
C PHE A 131 16.26 11.06 -9.11
N GLU A 132 17.36 11.75 -8.80
CA GLU A 132 18.44 11.91 -9.78
C GLU A 132 19.20 10.57 -9.96
N PRO A 133 19.71 10.22 -11.17
CA PRO A 133 20.35 8.92 -11.40
C PRO A 133 21.49 8.58 -10.44
N ALA A 134 22.36 9.55 -10.13
CA ALA A 134 23.47 9.34 -9.20
C ALA A 134 22.98 9.03 -7.78
N THR A 135 21.92 9.72 -7.35
CA THR A 135 21.28 9.50 -6.05
C THR A 135 20.62 8.13 -5.97
N ARG A 136 19.90 7.71 -7.02
CA ARG A 136 19.29 6.38 -7.09
C ARG A 136 20.34 5.29 -6.92
N ALA A 137 21.47 5.41 -7.63
CA ALA A 137 22.57 4.45 -7.54
C ALA A 137 23.25 4.45 -6.16
N HIS A 138 23.28 5.59 -5.47
CA HIS A 138 23.84 5.69 -4.12
C HIS A 138 22.97 4.98 -3.07
N TYR A 139 21.66 5.17 -3.12
CA TYR A 139 20.73 4.59 -2.14
C TYR A 139 20.29 3.16 -2.47
N ASP A 140 20.24 2.81 -3.75
CA ASP A 140 19.92 1.46 -4.27
C ASP A 140 18.71 0.81 -3.57
N LEU A 141 17.62 1.57 -3.42
CA LEU A 141 16.42 1.08 -2.71
C LEU A 141 15.79 -0.14 -3.38
N GLU A 142 16.04 -0.35 -4.67
CA GLU A 142 15.56 -1.51 -5.41
C GLU A 142 16.14 -2.83 -4.88
N MET A 143 17.37 -2.82 -4.35
CA MET A 143 17.99 -4.01 -3.77
C MET A 143 17.15 -4.60 -2.61
N MET A 144 16.45 -3.75 -1.86
CA MET A 144 15.57 -4.20 -0.76
C MET A 144 14.34 -4.97 -1.26
N TRP A 145 13.98 -4.80 -2.54
CA TRP A 145 12.74 -5.30 -3.13
C TRP A 145 13.00 -6.13 -4.40
N ASP A 146 14.21 -6.65 -4.59
CA ASP A 146 14.59 -7.34 -5.83
C ASP A 146 13.74 -8.60 -6.09
N ASP A 147 13.33 -9.29 -5.02
CA ASP A 147 12.44 -10.46 -5.06
C ASP A 147 10.93 -10.09 -5.14
N ALA A 148 10.58 -8.80 -5.05
CA ALA A 148 9.19 -8.38 -5.08
C ALA A 148 8.63 -8.42 -6.52
N PRO A 149 7.36 -8.84 -6.71
CA PRO A 149 6.73 -8.79 -8.02
C PRO A 149 6.73 -7.39 -8.61
N ARG A 150 7.18 -7.26 -9.86
CA ARG A 150 7.11 -6.01 -10.61
C ARG A 150 5.76 -5.92 -11.34
N LEU A 151 5.03 -4.84 -11.12
CA LEU A 151 3.78 -4.58 -11.81
C LEU A 151 4.06 -3.97 -13.18
N ASP A 152 3.58 -4.63 -14.24
CA ASP A 152 3.65 -4.13 -15.61
C ASP A 152 2.64 -2.99 -15.82
N TRP A 153 3.07 -1.76 -15.53
CA TRP A 153 2.26 -0.54 -15.68
C TRP A 153 2.00 -0.15 -17.15
N ARG A 154 2.74 -0.74 -18.10
CA ARG A 154 2.57 -0.51 -19.55
C ARG A 154 1.43 -1.34 -20.12
N ARG A 155 1.21 -2.53 -19.58
CA ARG A 155 0.03 -3.33 -19.92
C ARG A 155 -1.18 -2.76 -19.17
N GLN A 156 -2.11 -2.18 -19.94
CA GLN A 156 -3.46 -1.97 -19.42
C GLN A 156 -4.01 -3.34 -19.00
N ARG A 157 -4.70 -3.39 -17.86
CA ARG A 157 -5.35 -4.61 -17.38
C ARG A 157 -6.20 -5.14 -18.54
N ASP A 158 -5.83 -6.29 -19.12
CA ASP A 158 -6.85 -7.16 -19.68
C ASP A 158 -7.78 -7.37 -18.50
N ALA A 159 -8.96 -6.76 -18.54
CA ALA A 159 -9.97 -7.00 -17.52
C ALA A 159 -10.11 -8.51 -17.48
N ALA A 160 -9.61 -9.16 -16.42
CA ALA A 160 -9.85 -10.56 -16.19
C ALA A 160 -11.36 -10.68 -16.06
N LYS A 161 -12.02 -10.95 -17.17
CA LYS A 161 -13.44 -11.23 -17.24
C LYS A 161 -13.61 -12.41 -16.30
N PRO A 162 -14.44 -12.33 -15.25
CA PRO A 162 -14.75 -13.52 -14.48
C PRO A 162 -15.35 -14.49 -15.48
N GLU A 163 -14.63 -15.58 -15.76
CA GLU A 163 -15.14 -16.66 -16.57
C GLU A 163 -16.21 -17.33 -15.71
N ILE A 164 -17.44 -16.82 -15.84
CA ILE A 164 -18.61 -17.50 -15.30
C ILE A 164 -18.73 -18.79 -16.12
N VAL A 165 -18.16 -19.87 -15.58
CA VAL A 165 -18.41 -21.22 -16.07
C VAL A 165 -19.88 -21.51 -15.79
N VAL A 166 -20.72 -21.25 -16.77
CA VAL A 166 -22.11 -21.71 -16.76
C VAL A 166 -22.04 -23.21 -17.02
N PRO A 167 -22.46 -24.08 -16.08
CA PRO A 167 -22.52 -25.50 -16.40
C PRO A 167 -23.52 -25.69 -17.54
N VAL A 168 -23.03 -26.22 -18.66
CA VAL A 168 -23.90 -26.72 -19.74
C VAL A 168 -24.80 -27.77 -19.09
N ARG A 169 -26.09 -27.45 -18.97
CA ARG A 169 -27.09 -28.47 -18.64
C ARG A 169 -27.29 -29.25 -19.92
N ASP A 170 -26.81 -30.48 -19.94
CA ASP A 170 -27.10 -31.45 -20.98
C ASP A 170 -28.63 -31.64 -21.03
N VAL A 171 -29.25 -31.32 -22.18
CA VAL A 171 -30.71 -31.42 -22.37
C VAL A 171 -31.09 -32.74 -23.06
N SER A 172 -30.20 -33.73 -23.09
CA SER A 172 -30.41 -34.95 -23.88
C SER A 172 -31.32 -36.00 -23.22
N ASP A 173 -31.91 -35.73 -22.05
CA ASP A 173 -32.73 -36.72 -21.34
C ASP A 173 -34.25 -36.42 -21.30
N LEU A 174 -34.75 -35.56 -22.21
CA LEU A 174 -36.20 -35.29 -22.34
C LEU A 174 -36.83 -35.89 -23.61
N SER A 175 -36.20 -36.87 -24.25
CA SER A 175 -36.84 -37.59 -25.37
C SER A 175 -36.64 -39.10 -25.28
N ARG A 176 -37.31 -39.71 -24.31
CA ARG A 176 -37.87 -41.06 -24.43
C ARG A 176 -39.26 -41.09 -23.78
N GLY A 177 -40.25 -40.79 -24.61
CA GLY A 177 -41.50 -41.54 -24.60
C GLY A 177 -41.32 -42.89 -25.29
#